data_AF-A0A0U5B1V3-F1
#
_entry.id   AF-A0A0U5B1V3-F1
#
_cell.length_a   1.000
_cell.length_b   1.000
_cell.length_c   1.000
_cell.angle_alpha   90.00
_cell.angle_beta   90.00
_cell.angle_gamma   90.00
#
_symmetry.space_group_name_H-M   'P 1'
#
loop_
_entity.id
_entity.type
_entity.pdbx_description
1 polymer ?
#
loop_
_entity_poly.entity_id
_entity_poly.type
_entity_poly.pdbx_seq_one_letter_code
_entity_poly.pdbx_strand_id
1 'polypeptide(L)' 'MLKKSSLKCLFLILTLLITTKGFTLDKPLPEFKDVKLETQKYIDYFYSLKLSPTEQKTLEQALKPIPAPCCADNSALTC' A
#
# COMPACT_ATOMS: atom_id res chain seq x y z
N MET A 1 -23.37 6.68 -35.87
CA MET A 1 -22.34 5.61 -35.91
C MET A 1 -21.48 5.69 -34.66
N LEU A 2 -21.84 4.96 -33.59
CA LEU A 2 -21.00 4.88 -32.39
C LEU A 2 -19.73 4.08 -32.70
N LYS A 3 -18.57 4.72 -32.52
CA LYS A 3 -17.24 4.18 -32.76
C LYS A 3 -17.05 2.92 -31.90
N LYS A 4 -16.75 1.76 -32.53
CA LYS A 4 -16.42 0.47 -31.87
C LYS A 4 -15.36 0.58 -30.76
N SER A 5 -14.56 1.65 -30.77
CA SER A 5 -13.55 1.97 -29.76
C SER A 5 -14.14 2.40 -28.40
N SER A 6 -15.27 3.10 -28.38
CA SER A 6 -15.91 3.53 -27.13
C SER A 6 -16.56 2.37 -26.37
N LEU A 7 -17.03 1.34 -27.08
CA LEU A 7 -17.66 0.16 -26.48
C LEU A 7 -16.66 -0.74 -25.75
N LYS A 8 -15.42 -0.85 -26.27
CA LYS A 8 -14.33 -1.58 -25.62
C LYS A 8 -13.88 -0.92 -24.32
N CYS A 9 -13.84 0.41 -24.30
CA CYS A 9 -13.48 1.20 -23.11
C CYS A 9 -14.53 1.03 -22.01
N LEU A 10 -15.81 1.06 -22.38
CA LEU A 10 -16.92 0.83 -21.44
C LEU A 10 -16.87 -0.58 -20.83
N PHE A 11 -16.54 -1.59 -21.63
CA PHE A 11 -16.39 -2.98 -21.15
C PHE A 11 -15.21 -3.13 -20.18
N LEU A 12 -14.08 -2.49 -20.47
CA LEU A 12 -12.88 -2.52 -19.62
C LEU A 12 -13.11 -1.85 -18.26
N ILE A 13 -13.80 -0.70 -18.25
CA ILE A 13 -14.17 0.01 -17.02
C ILE A 13 -15.18 -0.81 -16.20
N LEU A 14 -16.16 -1.42 -16.87
CA LEU A 14 -17.15 -2.28 -16.20
C LEU A 14 -16.48 -3.52 -15.58
N THR A 15 -15.52 -4.15 -16.25
CA THR A 15 -14.77 -5.27 -15.67
C THR A 15 -13.90 -4.85 -14.48
N LEU A 16 -13.30 -3.65 -14.50
CA LEU A 16 -12.49 -3.14 -13.39
C LEU A 16 -13.36 -2.89 -12.13
N LEU A 17 -14.56 -2.33 -12.32
CA LEU A 17 -15.54 -2.08 -11.25
C LEU A 17 -16.14 -3.37 -10.66
N ILE A 18 -16.30 -4.43 -11.47
CA ILE A 18 -16.82 -5.72 -10.98
C ILE A 18 -15.74 -6.49 -10.20
N THR A 19 -14.45 -6.25 -10.47
CA THR A 19 -13.35 -6.91 -9.75
C THR A 19 -13.01 -6.29 -8.38
N THR A 20 -13.59 -5.14 -8.00
CA THR A 20 -13.51 -4.65 -6.62
C THR A 20 -14.51 -5.38 -5.73
N LYS A 21 -14.48 -6.72 -5.73
CA LYS A 21 -15.04 -7.46 -4.60
C LYS A 21 -14.13 -7.12 -3.42
N GLY A 22 -14.70 -6.39 -2.46
CA GLY A 22 -13.99 -5.84 -1.32
C GLY A 22 -13.09 -6.88 -0.67
N PHE A 23 -11.87 -6.47 -0.36
CA PHE A 23 -10.96 -7.26 0.45
C PHE A 23 -11.54 -7.32 1.86
N THR A 24 -12.26 -8.39 2.18
CA THR A 24 -12.73 -8.63 3.52
C THR A 24 -11.57 -9.21 4.33
N LEU A 25 -11.14 -8.48 5.36
CA LEU A 25 -10.16 -8.94 6.35
C LEU A 25 -10.86 -9.93 7.29
N ASP A 26 -11.17 -11.13 6.76
CA ASP A 26 -11.91 -12.17 7.47
C ASP A 26 -11.05 -12.90 8.51
N LYS A 27 -9.74 -12.62 8.52
CA LYS A 27 -8.82 -13.21 9.47
C LYS A 27 -8.83 -12.40 10.76
N PRO A 28 -9.06 -13.03 11.93
CA PRO A 28 -8.95 -12.33 13.20
C PRO A 28 -7.55 -11.73 13.34
N LEU A 29 -7.48 -10.51 13.88
CA LEU A 29 -6.21 -9.87 14.20
C LEU A 29 -5.44 -10.79 15.16
N PRO A 30 -4.12 -10.94 14.98
CA PRO A 30 -3.31 -11.69 15.93
C PRO A 30 -3.48 -11.08 17.32
N GLU A 31 -3.73 -11.92 18.31
CA GLU A 31 -3.80 -11.49 19.70
C GLU A 31 -2.37 -11.31 20.22
N PHE A 32 -2.01 -10.08 20.53
CA PHE A 32 -0.70 -9.73 21.06
C PHE A 32 -0.70 -9.89 22.58
N LYS A 33 0.05 -10.88 23.08
CA LYS A 33 0.14 -11.18 24.52
C LYS A 33 1.11 -10.25 25.25
N ASP A 34 2.16 -9.82 24.55
CA ASP A 34 3.16 -8.88 25.04
C ASP A 34 3.47 -7.87 23.93
N VAL A 35 2.67 -6.79 23.95
CA VAL A 35 2.75 -5.73 22.94
C VAL A 35 4.16 -5.15 22.84
N LYS A 36 4.89 -5.04 23.96
CA LYS A 36 6.24 -4.47 23.95
C LYS A 36 7.22 -5.39 23.24
N LEU A 37 7.25 -6.67 23.63
CA LEU A 37 8.15 -7.65 23.02
C LEU A 37 7.82 -7.84 21.53
N GLU A 38 6.54 -7.90 21.19
CA GLU A 38 6.11 -8.11 19.81
C GLU A 38 6.38 -6.88 18.94
N THR A 39 6.16 -5.67 19.46
CA THR A 39 6.57 -4.43 18.77
C THR A 39 8.08 -4.41 18.52
N GLN A 40 8.88 -4.78 19.51
CA GLN A 40 10.33 -4.81 19.36
C GLN A 40 10.77 -5.76 18.24
N LYS A 41 10.13 -6.93 18.10
CA LYS A 41 10.44 -7.87 17.01
C LYS A 41 10.20 -7.25 15.62
N TYR A 42 9.13 -6.49 15.45
CA TYR A 42 8.85 -5.82 14.18
C TYR A 42 9.85 -4.69 13.90
N ILE A 43 10.23 -3.94 14.94
CA ILE A 43 11.26 -2.89 14.84
C ILE A 43 12.60 -3.51 14.44
N ASP A 44 13.02 -4.58 15.11
CA ASP A 44 14.28 -5.28 14.84
C ASP A 44 14.28 -5.86 13.42
N TYR A 45 13.16 -6.48 13.01
CA TYR A 45 12.99 -6.97 11.64
C TYR A 45 13.10 -5.83 10.62
N PHE A 46 12.40 -4.71 10.84
CA PHE A 46 12.45 -3.55 9.95
C PHE A 46 13.88 -3.04 9.76
N TYR A 47 14.64 -2.87 10.85
CA TYR A 47 16.03 -2.42 10.79
C TYR A 47 17.01 -3.45 10.21
N SER A 48 16.64 -4.73 10.18
CA SER A 48 17.44 -5.77 9.54
C SER A 48 17.37 -5.73 8.02
N LEU A 49 16.33 -5.09 7.44
CA LEU A 49 16.14 -5.01 6.00
C LEU A 49 17.15 -4.02 5.39
N LYS A 50 18.01 -4.54 4.51
CA LYS A 50 18.90 -3.71 3.68
C LYS A 50 18.35 -3.64 2.27
N LEU A 51 17.93 -2.44 1.87
CA LEU A 51 17.51 -2.18 0.51
C LEU A 51 18.73 -1.97 -0.39
N SER A 52 18.69 -2.54 -1.59
CA SER A 52 19.60 -2.18 -2.67
C SER A 52 19.34 -0.73 -3.13
N PRO A 53 20.30 -0.09 -3.82
CA PRO A 53 20.09 1.27 -4.33
C PRO A 53 18.85 1.43 -5.22
N THR A 54 18.50 0.39 -6.00
CA THR A 54 17.33 0.41 -6.88
C THR A 54 16.01 0.29 -6.10
N GLU A 55 15.99 -0.55 -5.07
CA GLU A 55 14.82 -0.70 -4.18
C GLU A 55 14.60 0.58 -3.36
N GLN A 56 15.67 1.19 -2.87
CA GLN A 56 15.63 2.48 -2.18
C GLN A 56 14.99 3.57 -3.06
N LYS A 57 15.42 3.65 -4.32
CA LYS A 57 14.85 4.60 -5.29
C LYS A 57 13.37 4.36 -5.56
N THR A 58 12.96 3.09 -5.61
CA THR A 58 11.55 2.70 -5.80
C THR A 58 10.70 3.13 -4.61
N LEU A 59 11.19 2.90 -3.39
CA LEU A 59 10.54 3.31 -2.14
C LEU A 59 10.38 4.83 -2.07
N GLU A 60 11.43 5.59 -2.38
CA GLU A 60 11.39 7.06 -2.39
C GLU A 60 10.36 7.60 -3.39
N GLN A 61 10.34 7.06 -4.62
CA GLN A 61 9.40 7.49 -5.65
C GLN A 61 7.95 7.20 -5.27
N ALA A 62 7.70 6.07 -4.59
CA ALA A 62 6.37 5.68 -4.17
C ALA A 62 5.86 6.51 -2.97
N LEU A 63 6.72 6.78 -1.97
CA LEU A 63 6.29 7.37 -0.69
C LEU A 63 6.37 8.90 -0.65
N LYS A 64 7.31 9.52 -1.39
CA LYS A 64 7.48 10.98 -1.41
C LYS A 64 6.21 11.79 -1.76
N PRO A 65 5.34 11.37 -2.70
CA PRO A 65 4.12 12.12 -3.03
C PRO A 65 2.97 11.87 -2.06
N ILE A 66 3.07 10.87 -1.18
CA ILE A 66 2.00 10.51 -0.25
C ILE A 66 2.14 11.41 1.00
N PRO A 67 1.16 12.26 1.33
CA PRO A 67 1.20 13.03 2.56
C PRO A 67 1.08 12.10 3.77
N ALA A 68 1.86 12.35 4.81
CA ALA A 68 1.79 11.56 6.03
C ALA A 68 0.48 11.85 6.79
N PRO A 69 -0.24 10.82 7.26
CA PRO A 69 -1.55 11.00 7.89
C PRO A 69 -1.48 11.69 9.27
N CYS A 70 -0.34 11.62 9.95
CA CYS A 70 -0.11 12.22 11.27
C CYS A 70 0.85 13.42 11.25
N CYS A 71 1.48 13.72 10.11
CA CYS A 71 2.47 14.78 9.95
C CYS A 71 2.19 15.60 8.68
N ALA A 72 1.30 16.60 8.76
CA ALA A 72 0.77 17.30 7.58
C ALA A 72 1.84 17.91 6.65
N ASP A 73 2.99 18.33 7.20
CA ASP A 73 4.08 18.94 6.44
C ASP A 73 5.10 17.94 5.89
N ASN A 74 4.94 16.65 6.22
CA ASN A 74 5.86 15.58 5.83
C ASN A 74 5.20 14.60 4.86
N SER A 75 6.02 13.98 4.02
CA SER A 75 5.60 12.81 3.24
C SER A 75 5.69 11.53 4.06
N ALA A 76 5.00 10.48 3.63
CA ALA A 76 5.11 9.13 4.19
C ALA A 76 6.50 8.49 4.02
N LEU A 77 7.44 9.18 3.34
CA LEU A 77 8.83 8.79 3.28
C LEU A 77 9.61 9.18 4.56
N THR A 78 9.23 10.29 5.21
CA THR A 78 10.01 10.94 6.26
C THR A 78 9.32 11.01 7.61
N CYS A 79 8.03 10.70 7.64
CA CYS A 79 7.22 10.39 8.82
C CYS A 79 6.87 8.89 8.71
#